data_AF-A0A401R1C2-F1
#
_entry.id   AF-A0A401R1C2-F1
#
_cell.length_a   1.000
_cell.length_b   1.000
_cell.length_c   1.000
_cell.angle_alpha   90.00
_cell.angle_beta   90.00
_cell.angle_gamma   90.00
#
_symmetry.space_group_name_H-M   'P 1'
#
loop_
_entity.id
_entity.type
_entity.pdbx_description
1 polymer ?
#
loop_
_entity_poly.entity_id
_entity_poly.type
_entity_poly.pdbx_seq_one_letter_code
_entity_poly.pdbx_strand_id
1 'polypeptide(L)'
;MARPHRHLRPRRPTATARAALAAASIALPLLTACGTVQRAVDCTHTATALVDGVDTLRTAADHATDDPQQATKALDTLDADLHRLSASTDDPELAGAVDTMSTGIKNARQALADDEAPDLTPIGNSLGRITSACTPGDEE
;
A
#
# COMPACT_ATOMS: atom_id res chain seq x y z
N MET A 1 -33.28 -11.99 -55.88
CA MET A 1 -32.07 -11.97 -56.74
C MET A 1 -31.11 -10.95 -56.12
N ALA A 2 -30.16 -11.38 -55.29
CA ALA A 2 -28.72 -11.60 -55.62
C ALA A 2 -28.02 -10.26 -55.99
N ARG A 3 -26.95 -9.76 -55.34
CA ARG A 3 -25.85 -10.36 -54.56
C ARG A 3 -25.21 -9.31 -53.62
N PRO A 4 -24.51 -9.74 -52.55
CA PRO A 4 -23.82 -8.88 -51.59
C PRO A 4 -22.34 -8.67 -51.94
N HIS A 5 -21.77 -7.52 -51.60
CA HIS A 5 -20.33 -7.28 -51.57
C HIS A 5 -19.98 -6.55 -50.27
N ARG A 6 -19.66 -7.32 -49.22
CA ARG A 6 -18.30 -7.66 -48.75
C ARG A 6 -17.49 -6.46 -48.27
N HIS A 7 -17.45 -6.38 -46.94
CA HIS A 7 -16.53 -5.69 -46.05
C HIS A 7 -15.16 -5.33 -46.63
N LEU A 8 -14.83 -4.05 -46.60
CA LEU A 8 -13.47 -3.56 -46.57
C LEU A 8 -13.19 -3.07 -45.15
N ARG A 9 -12.74 -3.99 -44.29
CA ARG A 9 -12.08 -3.64 -43.03
C ARG A 9 -10.74 -2.98 -43.38
N PRO A 10 -10.47 -1.73 -42.96
CA PRO A 10 -9.12 -1.20 -43.01
C PRO A 10 -8.28 -1.95 -41.98
N ARG A 11 -7.47 -2.89 -42.47
CA ARG A 11 -6.41 -3.56 -41.72
C ARG A 11 -5.26 -2.56 -41.60
N ARG A 12 -5.27 -1.73 -40.55
CA ARG A 12 -4.11 -0.86 -40.28
C ARG A 12 -2.97 -1.70 -39.70
N PRO A 13 -1.75 -1.51 -40.21
CA PRO A 13 -0.60 -2.34 -39.89
C PRO A 13 -0.20 -2.17 -38.43
N THR A 14 0.29 -3.28 -37.86
CA THR A 14 1.11 -3.35 -36.67
C THR A 14 2.29 -2.37 -36.81
N ALA A 15 2.11 -1.15 -36.33
CA ALA A 15 3.20 -0.25 -36.05
C ALA A 15 3.80 -0.72 -34.73
N THR A 16 4.82 -1.57 -34.83
CA THR A 16 5.80 -1.76 -33.76
C THR A 16 6.47 -0.42 -33.51
N ALA A 17 5.89 0.39 -32.64
CA ALA A 17 6.57 1.54 -32.09
C ALA A 17 7.66 1.00 -31.17
N ARG A 18 8.87 0.83 -31.73
CA ARG A 18 10.10 0.86 -30.93
C ARG A 18 10.22 2.29 -30.39
N ALA A 19 9.51 2.57 -29.30
CA ALA A 19 9.79 3.75 -28.50
C ALA A 19 11.19 3.54 -27.91
N ALA A 20 12.07 4.48 -28.22
CA ALA A 20 13.44 4.51 -27.73
C ALA A 20 13.42 4.34 -26.21
N LEU A 21 14.19 3.36 -25.70
CA LEU A 21 14.63 3.42 -24.31
C LEU A 21 15.53 4.65 -24.23
N ALA A 22 14.95 5.78 -23.85
CA ALA A 22 15.70 6.86 -23.25
C ALA A 22 16.23 6.26 -21.94
N ALA A 23 17.48 5.81 -21.95
CA ALA A 23 18.22 5.60 -20.72
C ALA A 23 18.37 6.98 -20.08
N ALA A 24 17.37 7.37 -19.29
CA ALA A 24 17.53 8.43 -18.32
C ALA A 24 18.55 7.91 -17.30
N SER A 25 19.82 8.23 -17.53
CA SER A 25 20.82 8.17 -16.47
C SER A 25 20.38 9.21 -15.45
N ILE A 26 19.58 8.77 -14.47
CA ILE A 26 19.33 9.54 -13.27
C ILE A 26 20.71 9.64 -12.61
N ALA A 27 21.38 10.76 -12.84
CA ALA A 27 22.46 11.20 -11.99
C ALA A 27 21.79 11.51 -10.65
N LEU A 28 21.67 10.50 -9.78
CA LEU A 28 21.31 10.75 -8.40
C LEU A 28 22.38 11.70 -7.87
N PRO A 29 22.04 12.92 -7.44
CA PRO A 29 22.96 13.63 -6.58
C PRO A 29 23.12 12.74 -5.34
N LEU A 30 24.26 12.06 -5.23
CA LEU A 30 24.71 11.36 -4.02
C LEU A 30 25.03 12.39 -2.91
N LEU A 31 24.13 13.35 -2.72
CA LEU A 31 24.22 14.44 -1.77
C LEU A 31 23.24 14.13 -0.63
N THR A 32 23.60 13.13 0.17
CA THR A 32 23.33 13.01 1.61
C THR A 32 23.87 11.67 2.10
N ALA A 33 24.96 11.73 2.86
CA ALA A 33 25.62 10.58 3.47
C ALA A 33 24.66 9.79 4.36
N CYS A 34 24.56 8.46 4.17
CA CYS A 34 23.94 7.38 4.98
C CYS A 34 22.55 7.57 5.63
N GLY A 35 22.07 8.78 5.94
CA GLY A 35 20.81 9.01 6.65
C GLY A 35 19.59 8.69 5.80
N THR A 36 19.60 9.02 4.51
CA THR A 36 18.48 8.69 3.61
C THR A 36 18.37 7.18 3.35
N VAL A 37 19.50 6.49 3.23
CA VAL A 37 19.54 5.02 3.11
C VAL A 37 19.04 4.36 4.40
N GLN A 38 19.49 4.84 5.57
CA GLN A 38 19.02 4.33 6.86
C GLN A 38 17.50 4.52 7.02
N ARG A 39 16.98 5.71 6.66
CA ARG A 39 15.53 6.01 6.69
C ARG A 39 14.73 5.16 5.70
N ALA A 40 15.26 4.91 4.50
CA ALA A 40 14.60 4.02 3.54
C ALA A 40 14.55 2.56 4.03
N VAL A 41 15.63 2.07 4.65
CA VAL A 41 15.66 0.75 5.29
C VAL A 41 14.70 0.69 6.47
N ASP A 42 14.65 1.73 7.30
CA ASP A 42 13.69 1.82 8.42
C ASP A 42 12.24 1.86 7.92
N CYS A 43 11.96 2.60 6.85
CA CYS A 43 10.63 2.63 6.18
C CYS A 43 10.24 1.23 5.71
N THR A 44 11.14 0.53 5.02
CA THR A 44 10.90 -0.83 4.51
C THR A 44 10.67 -1.82 5.65
N HIS A 45 11.48 -1.77 6.70
CA HIS A 45 11.37 -2.67 7.84
C HIS A 45 10.05 -2.44 8.60
N THR A 46 9.68 -1.17 8.85
CA THR A 46 8.40 -0.84 9.48
C THR A 46 7.21 -1.16 8.58
N ALA A 47 7.30 -0.93 7.27
CA ALA A 47 6.25 -1.31 6.33
C ALA A 47 6.04 -2.84 6.32
N THR A 48 7.11 -3.62 6.40
CA THR A 48 7.02 -5.09 6.51
C THR A 48 6.37 -5.51 7.82
N ALA A 49 6.73 -4.89 8.95
CA ALA A 49 6.07 -5.13 10.23
C ALA A 49 4.57 -4.81 10.19
N LEU A 50 4.17 -3.76 9.45
CA LEU A 50 2.77 -3.45 9.22
C LEU A 50 2.07 -4.52 8.37
N VAL A 51 2.73 -5.09 7.36
CA VAL A 51 2.17 -6.22 6.57
C VAL A 51 1.87 -7.40 7.49
N ASP A 52 2.85 -7.82 8.29
CA ASP A 52 2.70 -8.94 9.23
C ASP A 52 1.62 -8.66 10.28
N GLY A 53 1.55 -7.42 10.77
CA GLY A 53 0.53 -6.97 11.71
C GLY A 53 -0.88 -7.01 11.11
N VAL A 54 -1.05 -6.63 9.85
CA VAL A 54 -2.36 -6.67 9.17
C VAL A 54 -2.79 -8.11 8.90
N ASP A 55 -1.87 -9.01 8.54
CA ASP A 55 -2.20 -10.44 8.37
C ASP A 55 -2.56 -11.12 9.69
N THR A 56 -1.86 -10.76 10.76
CA THR A 56 -2.23 -11.16 12.13
C THR A 56 -3.62 -10.64 12.49
N LEU A 57 -3.92 -9.38 12.17
CA LEU A 57 -5.24 -8.79 12.40
C LEU A 57 -6.33 -9.48 11.60
N ARG A 58 -6.11 -9.79 10.31
CA ARG A 58 -7.09 -10.52 9.48
C ARG A 58 -7.43 -11.87 10.09
N THR A 59 -6.40 -12.62 10.47
CA THR A 59 -6.56 -13.93 11.13
C THR A 59 -7.33 -13.79 12.45
N ALA A 60 -7.03 -12.76 13.24
CA ALA A 60 -7.74 -12.53 14.51
C ALA A 60 -9.18 -12.03 14.30
N ALA A 61 -9.43 -11.23 13.25
CA ALA A 61 -10.75 -10.70 12.92
C ALA A 61 -11.71 -11.81 12.45
N ASP A 62 -11.21 -12.84 11.76
CA ASP A 62 -11.99 -14.04 11.40
C ASP A 62 -12.53 -14.78 12.64
N HIS A 63 -11.90 -14.57 13.80
CA HIS A 63 -12.29 -15.13 15.10
C HIS A 63 -12.81 -14.06 16.08
N ALA A 64 -13.08 -12.84 15.62
CA ALA A 64 -13.43 -11.72 16.52
C ALA A 64 -14.73 -11.93 17.29
N THR A 65 -15.66 -12.73 16.76
CA THR A 65 -16.90 -13.11 17.47
C THR A 65 -16.66 -14.05 18.65
N ASP A 66 -15.56 -14.80 18.63
CA ASP A 66 -15.19 -15.75 19.69
C ASP A 66 -14.16 -15.14 20.67
N ASP A 67 -13.19 -14.37 20.16
CA ASP A 67 -12.14 -13.72 20.94
C ASP A 67 -11.74 -12.34 20.36
N PRO A 68 -12.47 -11.26 20.70
CA PRO A 68 -12.16 -9.92 20.21
C PRO A 68 -10.87 -9.33 20.80
N GLN A 69 -10.30 -9.94 21.86
CA GLN A 69 -9.07 -9.44 22.48
C GLN A 69 -7.86 -9.62 21.55
N GLN A 70 -7.82 -10.69 20.76
CA GLN A 70 -6.72 -10.92 19.82
C GLN A 70 -6.73 -9.88 18.69
N ALA A 71 -7.91 -9.55 18.16
CA ALA A 71 -8.05 -8.52 17.14
C ALA A 71 -7.69 -7.13 17.72
N THR A 72 -8.12 -6.83 18.94
CA THR A 72 -7.74 -5.59 19.65
C THR A 72 -6.22 -5.46 19.81
N LYS A 73 -5.54 -6.53 20.24
CA LYS A 73 -4.09 -6.53 20.42
C LYS A 73 -3.33 -6.37 19.10
N ALA A 74 -3.83 -6.97 18.01
CA ALA A 74 -3.27 -6.79 16.68
C ALA A 74 -3.42 -5.33 16.21
N LEU A 75 -4.58 -4.70 16.44
CA LEU A 75 -4.80 -3.28 16.17
C LEU A 75 -3.85 -2.38 16.97
N ASP A 76 -3.60 -2.69 18.24
CA ASP A 76 -2.65 -1.94 19.09
C ASP A 76 -1.22 -2.04 18.58
N THR A 77 -0.82 -3.21 18.09
CA THR A 77 0.50 -3.42 17.50
C THR A 77 0.66 -2.62 16.21
N LEU A 78 -0.35 -2.65 15.34
CA LEU A 78 -0.36 -1.86 14.11
C LEU A 78 -0.29 -0.36 14.37
N ASP A 79 -1.06 0.15 15.33
CA ASP A 79 -1.07 1.56 15.72
C ASP A 79 0.30 2.02 16.22
N ALA A 80 0.99 1.18 17.00
CA ALA A 80 2.34 1.45 17.48
C ALA A 80 3.38 1.48 16.35
N ASP A 81 3.30 0.55 15.39
CA ASP A 81 4.21 0.52 14.23
C ASP A 81 3.95 1.68 13.27
N LEU A 82 2.69 2.05 13.05
CA LEU A 82 2.30 3.26 12.31
C LEU A 82 2.90 4.51 12.95
N HIS A 83 2.84 4.60 14.28
CA HIS A 83 3.39 5.75 14.99
C HIS A 83 4.91 5.86 14.78
N ARG A 84 5.64 4.74 14.85
CA ARG A 84 7.08 4.70 14.56
C ARG A 84 7.39 5.10 13.12
N LEU A 85 6.57 4.65 12.16
CA LEU A 85 6.74 5.02 10.76
C LEU A 85 6.57 6.52 10.57
N SER A 86 5.50 7.09 11.14
CA SER A 86 5.21 8.52 11.06
C SER A 86 6.32 9.39 11.65
N ALA A 87 6.97 8.94 12.72
CA ALA A 87 8.11 9.63 13.33
C ALA A 87 9.42 9.52 12.51
N SER A 88 9.45 8.65 11.51
CA SER A 88 10.65 8.32 10.73
C SER A 88 10.64 8.92 9.33
N THR A 89 9.57 9.63 8.96
CA THR A 89 9.37 10.14 7.60
C THR A 89 8.70 11.53 7.62
N ASP A 90 9.08 12.37 6.66
CA ASP A 90 8.48 13.69 6.42
C ASP A 90 7.69 13.72 5.09
N ASP A 91 7.44 12.55 4.49
CA ASP A 91 6.78 12.43 3.19
C ASP A 91 5.25 12.68 3.30
N PRO A 92 4.68 13.62 2.52
CA PRO A 92 3.27 13.98 2.61
C PRO A 92 2.32 12.89 2.08
N GLU A 93 2.73 12.11 1.09
CA GLU A 93 1.92 11.00 0.58
C GLU A 93 1.85 9.87 1.61
N LEU A 94 2.99 9.58 2.25
CA LEU A 94 3.07 8.63 3.33
C LEU A 94 2.27 9.10 4.55
N ALA A 95 2.35 10.39 4.92
CA ALA A 95 1.55 10.95 6.01
C ALA A 95 0.04 10.78 5.78
N GLY A 96 -0.44 11.00 4.55
CA GLY A 96 -1.83 10.77 4.19
C GLY A 96 -2.25 9.29 4.25
N ALA A 97 -1.35 8.37 3.89
CA ALA A 97 -1.60 6.93 4.01
C ALA A 97 -1.62 6.47 5.48
N VAL A 98 -0.69 6.98 6.30
CA VAL A 98 -0.64 6.74 7.75
C VAL A 98 -1.93 7.21 8.44
N ASP A 99 -2.42 8.41 8.12
CA ASP A 99 -3.66 8.94 8.70
C ASP A 99 -4.89 8.10 8.31
N THR A 100 -4.96 7.67 7.05
CA THR A 100 -6.03 6.79 6.57
C THR A 100 -6.00 5.45 7.31
N MET A 101 -4.81 4.88 7.52
CA MET A 101 -4.66 3.62 8.26
C MET A 101 -5.03 3.77 9.73
N SER A 102 -4.60 4.86 10.38
CA SER A 102 -4.96 5.17 11.78
C SER A 102 -6.48 5.32 11.95
N THR A 103 -7.14 5.97 11.00
CA THR A 103 -8.62 6.07 10.98
C THR A 103 -9.27 4.70 10.81
N GLY A 104 -8.74 3.85 9.92
CA GLY A 104 -9.19 2.46 9.77
C GLY A 104 -9.06 1.65 11.07
N ILE A 105 -7.93 1.79 11.77
CA ILE A 105 -7.70 1.12 13.06
C ILE A 105 -8.72 1.57 14.11
N LYS A 106 -9.02 2.87 14.21
CA LYS A 106 -10.02 3.40 15.14
C LYS A 106 -11.42 2.85 14.84
N ASN A 107 -11.81 2.81 13.56
CA ASN A 107 -13.10 2.25 13.16
C ASN A 107 -13.18 0.74 13.46
N ALA A 108 -12.10 0.00 13.23
CA ALA A 108 -12.03 -1.43 13.57
C ALA A 108 -12.13 -1.66 15.09
N ARG A 109 -11.45 -0.85 15.92
CA ARG A 109 -11.59 -0.88 17.38
C ARG A 109 -13.03 -0.62 17.81
N GLN A 110 -13.71 0.34 17.15
CA GLN A 110 -15.10 0.65 17.45
C GLN A 110 -16.03 -0.51 17.09
N ALA A 111 -15.88 -1.11 15.90
CA ALA A 111 -16.68 -2.28 15.50
C ALA A 111 -16.51 -3.44 16.51
N LEU A 112 -15.28 -3.73 16.92
CA LEU A 112 -15.02 -4.76 17.95
C LEU A 112 -15.65 -4.42 19.30
N ALA A 113 -15.71 -3.14 19.68
CA ALA A 113 -16.37 -2.71 20.91
C ALA A 113 -17.91 -2.80 20.84
N ASP A 114 -18.46 -2.76 19.63
CA ASP A 114 -19.89 -2.92 19.33
C ASP A 114 -20.27 -4.40 19.04
N ASP A 115 -19.37 -5.35 19.31
CA ASP A 115 -19.51 -6.79 19.00
C ASP A 115 -19.76 -7.09 17.50
N GLU A 116 -19.23 -6.24 16.61
CA GLU A 116 -19.35 -6.34 15.16
C GLU A 116 -18.03 -6.73 14.49
N ALA A 117 -18.12 -7.41 13.34
CA ALA A 117 -16.96 -7.73 12.52
C ALA A 117 -16.36 -6.44 11.92
N PRO A 118 -15.06 -6.14 12.17
CA PRO A 118 -14.46 -4.91 11.69
C PRO A 118 -14.23 -4.92 10.18
N ASP A 119 -14.49 -3.79 9.50
CA ASP A 119 -14.07 -3.60 8.10
C ASP A 119 -12.57 -3.29 8.04
N LEU A 120 -11.80 -4.23 7.48
CA LEU A 120 -10.35 -4.13 7.34
C LEU A 120 -9.92 -3.53 5.98
N THR A 121 -10.86 -3.20 5.09
CA THR A 121 -10.56 -2.65 3.76
C THR A 121 -9.75 -1.34 3.83
N PRO A 122 -10.08 -0.37 4.70
CA PRO A 122 -9.31 0.87 4.81
C PRO A 122 -7.86 0.63 5.28
N ILE A 123 -7.67 -0.34 6.18
CA ILE A 123 -6.35 -0.72 6.70
C ILE A 123 -5.52 -1.35 5.59
N GLY A 124 -6.09 -2.30 4.83
CA GLY A 124 -5.40 -2.97 3.73
C GLY A 124 -5.02 -2.02 2.59
N ASN A 125 -5.92 -1.11 2.19
CA ASN A 125 -5.65 -0.12 1.15
C ASN A 125 -4.54 0.85 1.56
N SER A 126 -4.55 1.28 2.82
CA SER A 126 -3.53 2.20 3.35
C SER A 126 -2.16 1.52 3.45
N LEU A 127 -2.13 0.24 3.84
CA LEU A 127 -0.91 -0.57 3.85
C LEU A 127 -0.29 -0.65 2.44
N GLY A 128 -1.10 -0.87 1.39
CA GLY A 128 -0.62 -0.86 0.01
C GLY A 128 0.02 0.47 -0.39
N ARG A 129 -0.56 1.59 0.03
CA ARG A 129 0.01 2.93 -0.20
C ARG A 129 1.29 3.16 0.60
N ILE A 130 1.34 2.72 1.85
CA ILE A 130 2.52 2.83 2.72
C ILE A 130 3.69 2.04 2.14
N THR A 131 3.45 0.77 1.77
CA THR A 131 4.48 -0.10 1.18
C THR A 131 4.99 0.45 -0.15
N SER A 132 4.10 0.98 -1.00
CA SER A 132 4.49 1.66 -2.24
C SER A 132 5.34 2.91 -1.97
N ALA A 133 4.95 3.77 -1.02
CA ALA A 133 5.72 4.97 -0.66
C ALA A 133 7.08 4.65 0.00
N CYS A 134 7.19 3.52 0.70
CA CYS A 134 8.46 3.05 1.27
C CYS A 134 9.36 2.34 0.26
N THR A 135 8.87 1.99 -0.93
CA THR A 135 9.66 1.31 -1.95
C THR A 135 10.32 2.34 -2.87
N PRO A 136 11.64 2.33 -3.04
CA PRO A 136 12.31 3.24 -3.95
C PRO A 136 11.99 2.89 -5.40
N GLY A 137 11.01 3.58 -5.98
CA GLY A 137 10.72 3.59 -7.42
C GLY A 137 9.76 2.50 -7.90
N ASP A 138 8.46 2.68 -7.63
CA ASP A 138 7.36 2.06 -8.37
C ASP A 138 6.45 3.17 -8.94
N GLU A 139 7.05 4.11 -9.67
CA GLU A 139 6.32 4.95 -10.61
C GLU A 139 6.42 4.28 -11.99
N GLU A 140 5.48 3.36 -12.28
CA GLU A 140 5.25 2.80 -13.62
C GLU A 140 4.50 3.76 -14.55
#